data_AF-A0A527ZLE0-F1
#
_entry.id   AF-A0A527ZLE0-F1
#
_cell.length_a   1.000
_cell.length_b   1.000
_cell.length_c   1.000
_cell.angle_alpha   90.00
_cell.angle_beta   90.00
_cell.angle_gamma   90.00
#
_symmetry.space_group_name_H-M   'P 1'
#
loop_
_entity.id
_entity.type
_entity.pdbx_description
1 polymer ?
#
loop_
_entity_poly.entity_id
_entity_poly.type
_entity_poly.pdbx_seq_one_letter_code
_entity_poly.pdbx_strand_id
1 'polypeptide(L)'
;MSRSIGLAHIVRHDDGTASGVWGNYTLQSAFQPIFAFSNGKLSITGFEGLIRPFRDAEPQSPVSFFNACPTVDRLHIEALTRTLHL
;
A
#
# COMPACT_ATOMS: atom_id res chain seq x y z
N MET A 1 18.43 -10.29 12.60
CA MET A 1 17.77 -9.04 12.14
C MET A 1 16.38 -9.02 12.76
N SER A 2 16.13 -8.07 13.66
CA SER A 2 14.84 -7.95 14.35
C SER A 2 13.74 -7.68 13.32
N ARG A 3 12.80 -8.61 13.14
CA ARG A 3 11.56 -8.30 12.42
C ARG A 3 10.82 -7.32 13.34
N SER A 4 10.68 -6.06 12.97
CA SER A 4 9.88 -5.11 13.75
C SER A 4 8.47 -5.67 13.84
N ILE A 5 8.11 -6.19 15.01
CA ILE A 5 6.82 -6.82 15.30
C ILE A 5 5.81 -5.80 15.84
N GLY A 6 6.21 -4.52 16.01
CA GLY A 6 5.47 -3.59 16.87
C GLY A 6 5.16 -2.20 16.29
N LEU A 7 5.92 -1.71 15.31
CA LEU A 7 5.67 -0.39 14.73
C LEU A 7 5.99 -0.45 13.24
N ALA A 8 4.96 -0.70 12.43
CA ALA A 8 5.00 -0.19 11.07
C ALA A 8 5.10 1.33 11.19
N HIS A 9 6.29 1.88 10.96
CA HIS A 9 6.45 3.32 10.86
C HIS A 9 5.70 3.77 9.62
N ILE A 10 4.47 4.23 9.81
CA ILE A 10 3.67 4.84 8.77
C ILE A 10 4.02 6.32 8.74
N VAL A 11 4.55 6.77 7.61
CA VAL A 11 4.78 8.17 7.31
C VAL A 11 3.62 8.64 6.44
N ARG A 12 2.93 9.70 6.86
CA ARG A 12 1.92 10.39 6.05
C ARG A 12 2.61 11.55 5.35
N HIS A 13 2.35 11.70 4.06
CA HIS A 13 2.96 12.73 3.21
C HIS A 13 1.95 13.84 2.94
N ASP A 14 2.46 15.04 2.64
CA ASP A 14 1.63 16.23 2.40
C ASP A 14 0.78 16.11 1.13
N ASP A 15 1.13 15.18 0.22
CA ASP A 15 0.36 14.87 -0.99
C ASP A 15 -0.82 13.91 -0.75
N GLY A 16 -1.06 13.53 0.51
CA GLY A 16 -2.12 12.61 0.91
C GLY A 16 -1.78 11.13 0.75
N THR A 17 -0.57 10.79 0.29
CA THR A 17 -0.08 9.42 0.29
C THR A 17 0.52 9.03 1.65
N ALA A 18 0.74 7.74 1.86
CA ALA A 18 1.40 7.21 3.02
C ALA A 18 2.47 6.19 2.61
N SER A 19 3.48 6.02 3.44
CA SER A 19 4.50 4.99 3.28
C SER A 19 4.71 4.20 4.56
N GLY A 20 5.03 2.91 4.42
CA GLY A 20 5.37 2.02 5.53
C GLY A 20 6.51 1.08 5.16
N VAL A 21 7.12 0.46 6.16
CA VAL A 21 8.24 -0.47 5.95
C VAL A 21 7.86 -1.86 6.43
N TRP A 22 8.17 -2.88 5.62
CA TRP A 22 8.10 -4.28 6.01
C TRP A 22 9.35 -5.02 5.52
N GLY A 23 10.19 -5.49 6.44
CA GLY A 23 11.48 -6.08 6.09
C GLY A 23 12.33 -5.10 5.26
N ASN A 24 12.71 -5.52 4.04
CA ASN A 24 13.48 -4.69 3.11
C ASN A 24 12.58 -3.96 2.08
N TYR A 25 11.27 -3.98 2.28
CA TYR A 25 10.32 -3.31 1.40
C TYR A 25 9.87 -1.99 1.98
N THR A 26 9.90 -0.96 1.16
CA THR A 26 9.13 0.27 1.36
C THR A 26 7.82 0.11 0.59
N LEU A 27 6.69 0.31 1.25
CA LEU A 27 5.37 0.25 0.66
C LEU A 27 4.78 1.65 0.62
N GLN A 28 4.27 2.09 -0.53
CA GLN A 28 3.56 3.36 -0.65
C GLN A 28 2.10 3.13 -1.04
N SER A 29 1.19 3.96 -0.53
CA SER A 29 -0.20 3.98 -0.99
C SER A 29 -0.31 4.64 -2.36
N ALA A 30 -1.22 4.15 -3.19
CA ALA A 30 -1.66 4.82 -4.41
C ALA A 30 -3.18 4.67 -4.54
N PHE A 31 -3.82 5.62 -5.21
CA PHE A 31 -5.28 5.68 -5.33
C PHE A 31 -5.66 5.77 -6.80
N GLN A 32 -6.21 4.69 -7.35
CA GLN A 32 -6.70 4.67 -8.73
C GLN A 32 -8.14 5.18 -8.75
N PRO A 33 -8.46 6.29 -9.45
CA PRO A 33 -9.81 6.81 -9.51
C PRO A 33 -10.76 5.83 -10.20
N ILE A 34 -11.94 5.64 -9.60
CA ILE A 34 -13.07 4.91 -10.18
C ILE A 34 -14.05 5.94 -10.72
N PHE A 35 -14.37 5.80 -12.00
CA PHE A 35 -15.30 6.71 -12.68
C PHE A 35 -16.65 6.05 -12.91
N ALA A 36 -17.71 6.84 -12.76
CA ALA A 36 -19.06 6.45 -13.17
C ALA A 36 -19.77 7.64 -13.82
N PHE A 37 -20.79 7.34 -14.62
CA PHE A 37 -21.67 8.37 -15.16
C PHE A 37 -22.79 8.70 -14.18
N SER A 38 -22.98 9.99 -13.92
CA SER A 38 -24.14 10.53 -13.20
C SER A 38 -24.71 11.70 -13.98
N ASN A 39 -26.01 11.67 -14.29
CA ASN A 39 -26.69 12.68 -15.10
C ASN A 39 -25.97 13.01 -16.42
N GLY A 40 -25.45 11.97 -17.11
CA GLY A 40 -24.76 12.11 -18.40
C GLY A 40 -23.35 12.71 -18.30
N LYS A 41 -22.81 12.93 -17.10
CA LYS A 41 -21.43 13.39 -16.89
C LYS A 41 -20.59 12.31 -16.23
N LEU A 42 -19.36 12.14 -16.72
CA LEU A 42 -18.36 11.30 -16.06
C LEU A 42 -17.90 11.99 -14.77
N SER A 43 -17.88 11.27 -13.66
CA SER A 43 -17.44 11.78 -12.37
C SER A 43 -16.66 10.71 -11.61
N ILE A 44 -15.72 11.13 -10.77
CA ILE A 44 -15.04 10.23 -9.84
C ILE A 44 -16.04 9.90 -8.73
N THR A 45 -16.27 8.61 -8.50
CA THR A 45 -17.18 8.13 -7.44
C THR A 45 -16.47 7.40 -6.32
N GLY A 46 -15.16 7.15 -6.47
CA GLY A 46 -14.33 6.51 -5.46
C GLY A 46 -12.92 6.28 -5.95
N PHE A 47 -12.13 5.59 -5.13
CA PHE A 47 -10.76 5.20 -5.45
C PHE A 47 -10.52 3.75 -5.05
N GLU A 48 -9.81 3.01 -5.89
CA GLU A 48 -9.21 1.73 -5.53
C GLU A 48 -7.83 1.98 -4.89
N GLY A 49 -7.64 1.47 -3.68
CA GLY A 49 -6.36 1.53 -2.97
C GLY A 49 -5.39 0.49 -3.54
N LEU A 50 -4.23 0.94 -3.99
CA LEU A 50 -3.18 0.10 -4.56
C LEU A 50 -1.89 0.26 -3.78
N ILE A 51 -1.26 -0.85 -3.42
CA ILE A 51 0.08 -0.81 -2.85
C ILE A 51 1.15 -0.66 -3.94
N ARG A 52 2.18 0.14 -3.66
CA ARG A 52 3.39 0.29 -4.49
C ARG A 52 4.60 -0.17 -3.67
N PRO A 53 5.03 -1.43 -3.83
CA PRO A 53 6.20 -1.95 -3.14
C PRO A 53 7.49 -1.53 -3.86
N PHE A 54 8.51 -1.21 -3.08
CA PHE A 54 9.87 -0.91 -3.53
C PHE A 54 10.84 -1.76 -2.71
N ARG A 55 11.92 -2.21 -3.33
CA ARG A 55 13.04 -2.89 -2.67
C ARG A 55 14.33 -2.30 -3.19
N ASP A 56 15.19 -1.83 -2.29
CA ASP A 56 16.44 -1.16 -2.66
C ASP A 56 16.20 0.02 -3.63
N ALA A 57 15.12 0.80 -3.38
CA ALA A 57 14.58 1.87 -4.22
C ALA A 57 14.03 1.45 -5.60
N GLU A 58 14.12 0.18 -5.96
CA GLU A 58 13.58 -0.34 -7.22
C GLU A 58 12.10 -0.76 -7.08
N PRO A 59 11.21 -0.32 -7.98
CA PRO A 59 9.80 -0.67 -7.93
C PRO A 59 9.60 -2.18 -8.14
N GLN A 60 8.69 -2.75 -7.36
CA GLN A 60 8.33 -4.17 -7.41
C GLN A 60 6.86 -4.30 -7.81
N SER A 61 6.50 -5.41 -8.44
CA SER A 61 5.08 -5.71 -8.66
C SER A 61 4.42 -6.14 -7.34
N PRO A 62 3.14 -5.80 -7.10
CA PRO A 62 2.41 -6.29 -5.93
C PRO A 62 2.41 -7.82 -5.84
N VAL A 63 2.28 -8.51 -6.98
CA VAL A 63 2.30 -9.98 -7.04
C VAL A 63 3.65 -10.54 -6.55
N SER A 64 4.77 -9.97 -7.00
CA SER A 64 6.11 -10.37 -6.54
C SER A 64 6.27 -10.16 -5.02
N PHE A 65 5.83 -8.99 -4.53
CA PHE A 65 5.86 -8.66 -3.11
C PHE A 65 5.04 -9.66 -2.26
N PHE A 66 3.77 -9.88 -2.59
CA PHE A 66 2.91 -10.79 -1.82
C PHE A 66 3.37 -12.25 -1.89
N ASN A 67 3.94 -12.70 -3.02
CA ASN A 67 4.53 -14.04 -3.13
C ASN A 67 5.79 -14.21 -2.28
N ALA A 68 6.54 -13.13 -2.04
CA ALA A 68 7.71 -13.15 -1.17
C ALA A 68 7.38 -13.09 0.34
N CYS A 69 6.11 -12.85 0.69
CA CYS A 69 5.68 -12.70 2.07
C CYS A 69 5.53 -14.06 2.77
N PRO A 70 6.22 -14.30 3.90
CA PRO A 70 6.04 -15.49 4.72
C PRO A 70 4.58 -15.61 5.20
N THR A 71 4.05 -16.83 5.23
CA THR A 71 2.68 -17.10 5.69
C THR A 71 2.43 -16.58 7.11
N VAL A 72 3.43 -16.65 7.99
CA VAL A 72 3.35 -16.18 9.38
C VAL A 72 3.13 -14.67 9.50
N ASP A 73 3.53 -13.90 8.48
CA ASP A 73 3.47 -12.43 8.50
C ASP A 73 2.22 -11.88 7.80
N ARG A 74 1.37 -12.74 7.21
CA ARG A 74 0.23 -12.32 6.36
C ARG A 74 -0.71 -11.35 7.06
N LEU A 75 -1.08 -11.62 8.30
CA LEU A 75 -1.97 -10.74 9.07
C LEU A 75 -1.35 -9.35 9.28
N HIS A 76 -0.05 -9.29 9.57
CA HIS A 76 0.65 -8.01 9.74
C HIS A 76 0.75 -7.24 8.43
N ILE A 77 1.01 -7.94 7.31
CA ILE A 77 1.06 -7.33 5.98
C ILE A 77 -0.32 -6.82 5.55
N GLU A 78 -1.37 -7.57 5.82
CA GLU A 78 -2.75 -7.14 5.59
C GLU A 78 -3.06 -5.88 6.41
N ALA A 79 -2.75 -5.88 7.72
CA ALA A 79 -2.96 -4.73 8.58
C ALA A 79 -2.18 -3.49 8.11
N LEU A 80 -0.91 -3.67 7.72
CA LEU A 80 -0.07 -2.59 7.18
C LEU A 80 -0.65 -2.03 5.88
N THR A 81 -0.90 -2.89 4.90
CA THR A 81 -1.41 -2.45 3.59
C THR A 81 -2.78 -1.80 3.70
N ARG A 82 -3.65 -2.25 4.60
CA ARG A 82 -4.91 -1.57 4.93
C ARG A 82 -4.68 -0.20 5.54
N THR A 83 -3.83 -0.10 6.56
CA THR A 83 -3.60 1.15 7.29
C THR A 83 -2.96 2.24 6.43
N LEU A 84 -2.20 1.87 5.40
CA LEU A 84 -1.65 2.85 4.44
C LEU A 84 -2.73 3.57 3.62
N HIS A 85 -3.94 3.01 3.49
CA HIS A 85 -5.04 3.60 2.72
C HIS A 85 -6.14 4.23 3.60
N LEU A 86 -6.01 4.16 4.94
CA LEU A 86 -6.88 4.82 5.91
C LEU A 86 -6.26 6.12 6.41
#